data_AF-A0A3A8J2E9-F1
#
_entry.id   AF-A0A3A8J2E9-F1
#
_cell.length_a   1.000
_cell.length_b   1.000
_cell.length_c   1.000
_cell.angle_alpha   90.00
_cell.angle_beta   90.00
_cell.angle_gamma   90.00
#
_symmetry.space_group_name_H-M   'P 1'
#
loop_
_entity.id
_entity.type
_entity.pdbx_description
1 polymer ?
#
loop_
_entity_poly.entity_id
_entity_poly.type
_entity_poly.pdbx_seq_one_letter_code
_entity_poly.pdbx_strand_id
1 'polypeptide(L)'
;MTAVACSLFLSLGLTACGDDDISSDEQARRAYLGLDPSVSKALQLGFVGFNAASSANIPPQSTTGAVSGTLLVTGQVDQGSSANKGMRLRIGMTGYSDGEIALGGDEDPVNITYASSTDTAAQPELTLQLRDIPGGTFTGTLKGPFQMTGDLEGSVTLDLALTGEIEDDGTGQVRRTPGSTHVTGTATSGDGVYTVDVTR
;
A
#
# COMPACT_ATOMS: atom_id res chain seq x y z
N MET A 1 0.53 -23.75 -65.51
CA MET A 1 0.13 -22.35 -65.27
C MET A 1 -0.61 -22.31 -63.94
N THR A 2 0.15 -21.87 -62.94
CA THR A 2 -0.20 -21.22 -61.65
C THR A 2 -1.63 -21.34 -61.12
N ALA A 3 -1.76 -22.09 -60.02
CA ALA A 3 -2.84 -21.95 -59.04
C ALA A 3 -2.44 -20.94 -57.96
N VAL A 4 -3.46 -20.19 -57.51
CA VAL A 4 -3.46 -19.08 -56.55
C VAL A 4 -3.16 -19.57 -55.13
N ALA A 5 -2.37 -18.81 -54.36
CA ALA A 5 -2.37 -18.89 -52.90
C ALA A 5 -2.28 -17.47 -52.33
N CYS A 6 -3.43 -16.99 -51.85
CA CYS A 6 -3.62 -15.76 -51.11
C CYS A 6 -3.31 -16.09 -49.64
N SER A 7 -2.14 -15.69 -49.14
CA SER A 7 -1.79 -15.88 -47.72
C SER A 7 -2.45 -14.81 -46.87
N LEU A 8 -3.55 -15.20 -46.24
CA LEU A 8 -4.27 -14.44 -45.23
C LEU A 8 -3.36 -14.23 -44.00
N PHE A 9 -3.16 -12.97 -43.63
CA PHE A 9 -2.66 -12.57 -42.32
C PHE A 9 -3.63 -13.07 -41.24
N LEU A 10 -3.15 -13.92 -40.33
CA LEU A 10 -3.86 -14.23 -39.09
C LEU A 10 -3.05 -13.65 -37.93
N SER A 11 -3.36 -12.40 -37.60
CA SER A 11 -2.97 -11.74 -36.36
C SER A 11 -3.65 -12.47 -35.20
N LEU A 12 -2.89 -13.29 -34.48
CA LEU A 12 -3.28 -13.77 -33.15
C LEU A 12 -3.13 -12.61 -32.17
N GLY A 13 -4.17 -11.79 -32.07
CA GLY A 13 -4.37 -10.96 -30.88
C GLY A 13 -4.76 -11.90 -29.74
N LEU A 14 -3.81 -12.17 -28.84
CA LEU A 14 -4.14 -12.64 -27.51
C LEU A 14 -4.84 -11.47 -26.81
N THR A 15 -6.17 -11.42 -26.92
CA THR A 15 -7.00 -10.74 -25.93
C THR A 15 -6.86 -11.53 -24.64
N ALA A 16 -5.87 -11.16 -23.83
CA ALA A 16 -5.81 -11.53 -22.43
C ALA A 16 -6.96 -10.79 -21.72
N CYS A 17 -8.18 -11.31 -21.87
CA CYS A 17 -9.21 -11.17 -20.84
C CYS A 17 -8.83 -12.20 -19.77
N GLY A 18 -7.75 -11.94 -19.03
CA GLY A 18 -7.52 -12.60 -17.76
C GLY A 18 -8.31 -11.81 -16.73
N ASP A 19 -8.95 -12.50 -15.79
CA ASP A 19 -9.63 -11.84 -14.69
C ASP A 19 -8.62 -10.90 -13.98
N ASP A 20 -8.80 -9.59 -14.14
CA ASP A 20 -7.86 -8.55 -13.64
C ASP A 20 -7.89 -8.42 -12.10
N ASP A 21 -8.73 -9.21 -11.44
CA ASP A 21 -8.76 -9.40 -9.99
C ASP A 21 -7.51 -10.16 -9.48
N ILE A 22 -7.25 -10.06 -8.18
CA ILE A 22 -6.21 -10.89 -7.55
C ILE A 22 -6.67 -12.35 -7.58
N SER A 23 -5.93 -13.18 -8.31
CA SER A 23 -6.16 -14.61 -8.46
C SER A 23 -4.94 -15.47 -8.11
N SER A 24 -3.84 -14.85 -7.66
CA SER A 24 -2.58 -15.52 -7.32
C SER A 24 -1.76 -14.78 -6.25
N ASP A 25 -0.84 -15.49 -5.59
CA ASP A 25 0.12 -14.91 -4.64
C ASP A 25 0.99 -13.82 -5.28
N GLU A 26 1.33 -13.96 -6.57
CA GLU A 26 2.11 -12.95 -7.28
C GLU A 26 1.31 -11.65 -7.50
N GLN A 27 0.03 -11.73 -7.86
CA GLN A 27 -0.82 -10.53 -7.94
C GLN A 27 -1.05 -9.91 -6.56
N ALA A 28 -1.18 -10.72 -5.51
CA ALA A 28 -1.29 -10.23 -4.14
C ALA A 28 -0.03 -9.48 -3.70
N ARG A 29 1.15 -10.00 -4.05
CA ARG A 29 2.44 -9.34 -3.86
C ARG A 29 2.49 -7.97 -4.55
N ARG A 30 2.09 -7.90 -5.82
CA ARG A 30 2.06 -6.67 -6.63
C ARG A 30 1.11 -5.62 -6.06
N ALA A 31 -0.09 -6.03 -5.62
CA ALA A 31 -1.05 -5.15 -4.96
C ALA A 31 -0.46 -4.52 -3.69
N TYR A 32 0.31 -5.27 -2.89
CA TYR A 32 1.01 -4.69 -1.74
C TYR A 32 2.15 -3.76 -2.16
N LEU A 33 2.94 -4.11 -3.17
CA LEU A 33 4.09 -3.28 -3.60
C LEU A 33 3.69 -1.87 -4.03
N GLY A 34 2.52 -1.69 -4.65
CA GLY A 34 2.00 -0.36 -4.96
C GLY A 34 1.53 0.45 -3.74
N LEU A 35 1.10 -0.24 -2.68
CA LEU A 35 0.71 0.38 -1.42
C LEU A 35 1.89 0.67 -0.49
N ASP A 36 3.02 -0.02 -0.65
CA ASP A 36 4.17 0.10 0.25
C ASP A 36 4.62 1.56 0.47
N PRO A 37 4.77 2.42 -0.55
CA PRO A 37 5.14 3.83 -0.32
C PRO A 37 4.11 4.60 0.52
N SER A 38 2.82 4.25 0.43
CA SER A 38 1.76 4.87 1.23
C SER A 38 1.90 4.58 2.72
N VAL A 39 2.48 3.44 3.11
CA VAL A 39 2.74 3.10 4.52
C VAL A 39 3.77 4.07 5.12
N SER A 40 4.83 4.40 4.37
CA SER A 40 5.82 5.41 4.79
C SER A 40 5.19 6.79 4.91
N LYS A 41 4.36 7.20 3.95
CA LYS A 41 3.65 8.47 4.02
C LYS A 41 2.66 8.51 5.18
N ALA A 42 1.95 7.42 5.45
CA ALA A 42 1.01 7.34 6.55
C ALA A 42 1.71 7.46 7.92
N LEU A 43 2.88 6.83 8.08
CA LEU A 43 3.74 7.02 9.26
C LEU A 43 4.08 8.50 9.46
N GLN A 44 4.57 9.18 8.43
CA GLN A 44 4.91 10.61 8.49
C GLN A 44 3.68 11.47 8.82
N LEU A 45 2.56 11.28 8.12
CA LEU A 45 1.32 12.00 8.38
C LEU A 45 0.81 11.79 9.80
N GLY A 46 0.99 10.59 10.37
CA GLY A 46 0.65 10.35 11.76
C GLY A 46 1.52 11.15 12.74
N PHE A 47 2.82 11.36 12.46
CA PHE A 47 3.68 12.26 13.26
C PHE A 47 3.33 13.73 13.09
N VAL A 48 3.02 14.17 11.86
CA VAL A 48 2.49 15.53 11.62
C VAL A 48 1.23 15.74 12.44
N GLY A 49 0.31 14.78 12.42
CA GLY A 49 -0.91 14.80 13.20
C GLY A 49 -0.65 14.82 14.70
N PHE A 50 0.29 14.00 15.19
CA PHE A 50 0.72 14.00 16.59
C PHE A 50 1.24 15.36 17.05
N ASN A 51 2.10 16.00 16.26
CA ASN A 51 2.67 17.31 16.56
C ASN A 51 1.63 18.44 16.53
N ALA A 52 0.56 18.28 15.74
CA ALA A 52 -0.55 19.23 15.66
C ALA A 52 -1.64 18.99 16.71
N ALA A 53 -1.70 17.80 17.32
CA ALA A 53 -2.77 17.39 18.21
C ALA A 53 -2.57 17.91 19.64
N SER A 54 -3.68 18.27 20.28
CA SER A 54 -3.75 18.53 21.73
C SER A 54 -4.19 17.30 22.54
N SER A 55 -4.42 16.17 21.86
CA SER A 55 -4.91 14.91 22.45
C SER A 55 -4.38 13.70 21.68
N ALA A 56 -4.71 12.49 22.11
CA ALA A 56 -4.35 11.28 21.37
C ALA A 56 -4.99 11.22 19.97
N ASN A 57 -6.14 11.87 19.76
CA ASN A 57 -6.75 11.95 18.44
C ASN A 57 -6.01 12.98 17.59
N ILE A 58 -5.54 12.55 16.42
CA ILE A 58 -4.86 13.46 15.48
C ILE A 58 -5.88 14.14 14.56
N PRO A 59 -5.70 15.43 14.26
CA PRO A 59 -6.48 16.08 13.21
C PRO A 59 -6.18 15.41 11.85
N PRO A 60 -7.15 15.35 10.91
CA PRO A 60 -6.92 14.75 9.60
C PRO A 60 -5.71 15.37 8.88
N GLN A 61 -4.82 14.51 8.40
CA GLN A 61 -3.63 14.89 7.64
C GLN A 61 -3.70 14.28 6.24
N SER A 62 -3.30 15.01 5.21
CA SER A 62 -3.38 14.53 3.84
C SER A 62 -2.15 14.86 3.01
N THR A 63 -1.87 14.02 2.02
CA THR A 63 -0.87 14.25 0.99
C THR A 63 -1.35 13.70 -0.35
N THR A 64 -0.64 14.01 -1.44
CA THR A 64 -0.92 13.47 -2.76
C THR A 64 -0.14 12.18 -3.02
N GLY A 65 -0.65 11.35 -3.92
CA GLY A 65 0.20 10.37 -4.59
C GLY A 65 1.28 11.08 -5.43
N ALA A 66 2.36 10.37 -5.74
CA ALA A 66 3.42 10.92 -6.59
C ALA A 66 2.93 11.15 -8.03
N VAL A 67 1.93 10.37 -8.48
CA VAL A 67 1.31 10.51 -9.80
C VAL A 67 -0.10 11.07 -9.70
N SER A 68 -0.95 10.51 -8.82
CA SER A 68 -2.36 10.88 -8.77
C SER A 68 -3.00 10.65 -7.40
N GLY A 69 -4.17 11.27 -7.22
CA GLY A 69 -5.04 11.04 -6.08
C GLY A 69 -4.49 11.52 -4.75
N THR A 70 -5.19 11.15 -3.68
CA THR A 70 -4.94 11.62 -2.33
C THR A 70 -4.89 10.49 -1.33
N LEU A 71 -3.99 10.64 -0.35
CA LEU A 71 -3.92 9.84 0.86
C LEU A 71 -4.32 10.74 2.03
N LEU A 72 -5.36 10.35 2.75
CA LEU A 72 -5.87 10.98 3.95
C LEU A 72 -5.65 10.05 5.14
N VAL A 73 -5.06 10.55 6.21
CA VAL A 73 -4.80 9.83 7.45
C VAL A 73 -5.52 10.50 8.59
N THR A 74 -6.31 9.71 9.32
CA THR A 74 -6.92 10.09 10.60
C THR A 74 -6.57 9.05 11.64
N GLY A 75 -6.96 9.25 12.90
CA GLY A 75 -6.84 8.23 13.95
C GLY A 75 -6.18 8.76 15.20
N GLN A 76 -5.31 7.93 15.81
CA GLN A 76 -4.75 8.16 17.13
C GLN A 76 -3.26 7.85 17.23
N VAL A 77 -2.54 8.73 17.92
CA VAL A 77 -1.13 8.52 18.29
C VAL A 77 -0.98 8.70 19.80
N ASP A 78 -0.20 7.82 20.45
CA ASP A 78 0.02 7.88 21.90
C ASP A 78 0.67 9.19 22.30
N GLN A 79 0.10 9.84 23.32
CA GLN A 79 0.61 11.11 23.86
C GLN A 79 1.69 10.90 24.92
N GLY A 80 2.52 11.93 25.09
CA GLY A 80 3.58 11.96 26.11
C GLY A 80 5.00 11.83 25.54
N SER A 81 5.99 12.03 26.41
CA SER A 81 7.41 12.18 26.03
C SER A 81 8.17 10.86 25.78
N SER A 82 7.47 9.72 25.72
CA SER A 82 8.10 8.40 25.53
C SER A 82 8.72 8.25 24.13
N ALA A 83 9.90 7.60 24.05
CA ALA A 83 10.47 7.17 22.77
C ALA A 83 9.71 6.02 22.10
N ASN A 84 8.78 5.39 22.84
CA ASN A 84 7.84 4.41 22.34
C ASN A 84 6.50 5.06 22.03
N LYS A 85 5.91 4.74 20.87
CA LYS A 85 4.64 5.30 20.40
C LYS A 85 3.79 4.23 19.73
N GLY A 86 2.55 4.09 20.18
CA GLY A 86 1.50 3.43 19.41
C GLY A 86 0.85 4.41 18.44
N MET A 87 0.52 3.93 17.24
CA MET A 87 -0.26 4.64 16.23
C MET A 87 -1.38 3.72 15.75
N ARG A 88 -2.61 4.23 15.69
CA ARG A 88 -3.78 3.55 15.12
C ARG A 88 -4.37 4.50 14.09
N LEU A 89 -4.07 4.25 12.83
CA LEU A 89 -4.34 5.17 11.73
C LEU A 89 -5.41 4.59 10.82
N ARG A 90 -6.30 5.45 10.31
CA ARG A 90 -7.29 5.11 9.29
C ARG A 90 -6.85 5.70 7.96
N ILE A 91 -6.85 4.85 6.94
CA ILE A 91 -6.28 5.12 5.62
C ILE A 91 -7.41 5.42 4.63
N GLY A 92 -7.64 6.71 4.38
CA GLY A 92 -8.50 7.21 3.32
C GLY A 92 -7.71 7.36 2.02
N MET A 93 -8.18 6.75 0.93
CA MET A 93 -7.57 6.91 -0.39
C MET A 93 -8.63 7.26 -1.44
N THR A 94 -8.29 8.17 -2.36
CA THR A 94 -9.15 8.51 -3.50
C THR A 94 -8.29 8.58 -4.75
N GLY A 95 -8.40 7.55 -5.61
CA GLY A 95 -7.64 7.45 -6.86
C GLY A 95 -6.13 7.54 -6.67
N TYR A 96 -5.63 7.09 -5.52
CA TYR A 96 -4.25 7.26 -5.08
C TYR A 96 -3.30 6.40 -5.90
N SER A 97 -2.22 6.98 -6.43
CA SER A 97 -1.12 6.22 -7.01
C SER A 97 0.21 6.96 -6.87
N ASP A 98 1.25 6.18 -6.55
CA ASP A 98 2.64 6.63 -6.59
C ASP A 98 3.34 6.32 -7.92
N GLY A 99 2.60 5.79 -8.90
CA GLY A 99 3.08 5.49 -10.23
C GLY A 99 3.45 4.02 -10.42
N GLU A 100 4.29 3.79 -11.42
CA GLU A 100 4.71 2.46 -11.86
C GLU A 100 5.45 1.69 -10.76
N ILE A 101 5.03 0.44 -10.58
CA ILE A 101 5.56 -0.47 -9.57
C ILE A 101 6.60 -1.35 -10.23
N ALA A 102 7.87 -1.10 -9.92
CA ALA A 102 8.98 -1.94 -10.40
C ALA A 102 8.96 -3.30 -9.67
N LEU A 103 8.78 -4.38 -10.42
CA LEU A 103 8.70 -5.75 -9.90
C LEU A 103 10.05 -6.44 -9.77
N GLY A 104 11.06 -5.91 -10.46
CA GLY A 104 12.40 -6.49 -10.58
C GLY A 104 12.53 -7.39 -11.80
N GLY A 105 13.77 -7.69 -12.20
CA GLY A 105 14.04 -8.52 -13.38
C GLY A 105 13.58 -7.89 -14.70
N ASP A 106 13.10 -8.74 -15.60
CA ASP A 106 12.56 -8.36 -16.92
C ASP A 106 11.02 -8.26 -16.91
N GLU A 107 10.40 -8.16 -15.73
CA GLU A 107 8.95 -8.01 -15.61
C GLU A 107 8.52 -6.57 -15.95
N ASP A 108 7.45 -6.46 -16.73
CA ASP A 108 6.84 -5.16 -17.03
C ASP A 108 6.33 -4.50 -15.74
N PRO A 109 6.57 -3.19 -15.55
CA PRO A 109 6.03 -2.47 -14.41
C PRO A 109 4.50 -2.49 -14.46
N VAL A 110 3.89 -2.48 -13.28
CA VAL A 110 2.42 -2.44 -13.16
C VAL A 110 1.96 -1.11 -12.58
N ASN A 111 0.82 -0.64 -13.07
CA ASN A 111 0.15 0.59 -12.69
C ASN A 111 -1.15 0.26 -11.96
N ILE A 112 -1.21 0.63 -10.69
CA ILE A 112 -2.39 0.40 -9.86
C ILE A 112 -2.75 1.72 -9.18
N THR A 113 -4.04 2.05 -9.19
CA THR A 113 -4.61 3.14 -8.39
C THR A 113 -5.51 2.57 -7.31
N TYR A 114 -5.45 3.16 -6.12
CA TYR A 114 -6.15 2.67 -4.93
C TYR A 114 -7.21 3.66 -4.45
N ALA A 115 -8.33 3.11 -3.99
CA ALA A 115 -9.35 3.85 -3.25
C ALA A 115 -9.79 3.07 -2.01
N SER A 116 -10.29 3.80 -1.00
CA SER A 116 -10.91 3.20 0.17
C SER A 116 -12.25 3.88 0.48
N SER A 117 -12.99 3.32 1.44
CA SER A 117 -14.29 3.87 1.84
C SER A 117 -14.18 5.34 2.29
N THR A 118 -15.18 6.14 1.96
CA THR A 118 -15.34 7.49 2.53
C THR A 118 -15.84 7.45 3.98
N ASP A 119 -16.42 6.32 4.41
CA ASP A 119 -16.72 6.06 5.82
C ASP A 119 -15.45 5.62 6.56
N THR A 120 -14.98 6.47 7.47
CA THR A 120 -13.77 6.25 8.29
C THR A 120 -13.83 4.95 9.10
N ALA A 121 -15.01 4.50 9.53
CA ALA A 121 -15.15 3.25 10.28
C ALA A 121 -14.85 2.01 9.42
N ALA A 122 -15.07 2.11 8.10
CA ALA A 122 -14.82 1.08 7.10
C ALA A 122 -13.47 1.24 6.36
N GLN A 123 -12.70 2.30 6.65
CA GLN A 123 -11.37 2.49 6.09
C GLN A 123 -10.38 1.44 6.61
N PRO A 124 -9.39 1.03 5.79
CA PRO A 124 -8.26 0.24 6.25
C PRO A 124 -7.58 0.87 7.46
N GLU A 125 -7.20 0.01 8.40
CA GLU A 125 -6.50 0.39 9.61
C GLU A 125 -5.03 0.00 9.51
N LEU A 126 -4.16 1.00 9.70
CA LEU A 126 -2.73 0.81 9.89
C LEU A 126 -2.42 1.03 11.37
N THR A 127 -2.13 -0.05 12.08
CA THR A 127 -1.73 0.00 13.49
C THR A 127 -0.23 -0.25 13.58
N LEU A 128 0.50 0.66 14.21
CA LEU A 128 1.95 0.59 14.38
C LEU A 128 2.32 0.73 15.86
N GLN A 129 3.38 0.03 16.24
CA GLN A 129 4.04 0.11 17.53
C GLN A 129 5.50 0.41 17.28
N LEU A 130 5.89 1.65 17.59
CA LEU A 130 7.23 2.17 17.39
C LEU A 130 8.01 2.08 18.70
N ARG A 131 9.24 1.63 18.62
CA ARG A 131 10.18 1.51 19.74
C ARG A 131 11.43 2.31 19.47
N ASP A 132 11.90 2.99 20.51
CA ASP A 132 13.19 3.69 20.53
C ASP A 132 13.35 4.79 19.44
N ILE A 133 12.30 5.57 19.18
CA ILE A 133 12.37 6.74 18.27
C ILE A 133 13.52 7.70 18.71
N PRO A 134 14.33 8.25 17.78
CA PRO A 134 14.14 8.22 16.33
C PRO A 134 14.81 7.05 15.60
N GLY A 135 15.62 6.24 16.28
CA GLY A 135 16.35 5.10 15.68
C GLY A 135 16.02 3.82 16.43
N GLY A 136 15.31 2.90 15.79
CA GLY A 136 14.79 1.73 16.49
C GLY A 136 13.97 0.82 15.57
N THR A 137 12.90 0.25 16.11
CA THR A 137 12.09 -0.75 15.40
C THR A 137 10.62 -0.38 15.38
N PHE A 138 9.89 -0.98 14.44
CA PHE A 138 8.45 -0.96 14.42
C PHE A 138 7.87 -2.35 14.19
N THR A 139 6.69 -2.56 14.76
CA THR A 139 5.82 -3.69 14.45
C THR A 139 4.43 -3.15 14.17
N GLY A 140 3.62 -3.85 13.38
CA GLY A 140 2.30 -3.36 13.06
C GLY A 140 1.47 -4.27 12.19
N THR A 141 0.28 -3.79 11.86
CA THR A 141 -0.65 -4.46 10.95
C THR A 141 -1.30 -3.47 10.00
N LEU A 142 -1.50 -3.88 8.74
CA LEU A 142 -2.35 -3.20 7.78
C LEU A 142 -3.54 -4.11 7.47
N LYS A 143 -4.74 -3.70 7.87
CA LYS A 143 -5.94 -4.51 7.73
C LYS A 143 -7.09 -3.73 7.11
N GLY A 144 -7.77 -4.32 6.13
CA GLY A 144 -9.03 -3.82 5.61
C GLY A 144 -9.11 -3.73 4.09
N PRO A 145 -10.24 -3.22 3.57
CA PRO A 145 -10.57 -3.28 2.16
C PRO A 145 -9.99 -2.09 1.37
N PHE A 146 -9.44 -2.41 0.21
CA PHE A 146 -9.06 -1.47 -0.84
C PHE A 146 -9.84 -1.80 -2.11
N GLN A 147 -10.09 -0.78 -2.92
CA GLN A 147 -10.53 -0.91 -4.31
C GLN A 147 -9.35 -0.56 -5.20
N MET A 148 -9.09 -1.40 -6.19
CA MET A 148 -8.00 -1.24 -7.16
C MET A 148 -8.58 -1.04 -8.56
N THR A 149 -7.88 -0.25 -9.36
CA THR A 149 -8.11 -0.15 -10.81
C THR A 149 -6.77 0.00 -11.52
N GLY A 150 -6.69 -0.36 -12.80
CA GLY A 150 -5.45 -0.36 -13.59
C GLY A 150 -5.08 -1.79 -14.00
N ASP A 151 -3.81 -2.15 -13.88
CA ASP A 151 -3.32 -3.49 -14.24
C ASP A 151 -3.74 -4.59 -13.24
N LEU A 152 -4.20 -4.18 -12.05
CA LEU A 152 -4.97 -5.00 -11.13
C LEU A 152 -6.23 -4.23 -10.74
N GLU A 153 -7.36 -4.92 -10.80
CA GLU A 153 -8.69 -4.36 -10.55
C GLU A 153 -9.40 -5.07 -9.40
N GLY A 154 -10.56 -4.53 -9.03
CA GLY A 154 -11.45 -5.14 -8.06
C GLY A 154 -11.13 -4.82 -6.61
N SER A 155 -11.80 -5.55 -5.72
CA SER A 155 -11.69 -5.34 -4.28
C SER A 155 -10.73 -6.34 -3.66
N VAL A 156 -9.78 -5.83 -2.88
CA VAL A 156 -8.89 -6.64 -2.06
C VAL A 156 -9.06 -6.30 -0.59
N THR A 157 -9.19 -7.31 0.26
CA THR A 157 -9.07 -7.14 1.71
C THR A 157 -7.72 -7.65 2.17
N LEU A 158 -6.90 -6.76 2.72
CA LEU A 158 -5.59 -7.09 3.26
C LEU A 158 -5.70 -7.46 4.74
N ASP A 159 -4.93 -8.46 5.17
CA ASP A 159 -4.57 -8.70 6.56
C ASP A 159 -3.08 -8.98 6.61
N LEU A 160 -2.29 -7.93 6.85
CA LEU A 160 -0.84 -7.97 6.79
C LEU A 160 -0.24 -7.61 8.15
N ALA A 161 0.82 -8.30 8.53
CA ALA A 161 1.76 -7.94 9.58
C ALA A 161 2.99 -7.26 8.97
N LEU A 162 3.47 -6.21 9.64
CA LEU A 162 4.65 -5.45 9.23
C LEU A 162 5.64 -5.42 10.38
N THR A 163 6.91 -5.62 10.07
CA THR A 163 8.03 -5.46 11.02
C THR A 163 9.20 -4.80 10.31
N GLY A 164 9.95 -3.94 10.98
CA GLY A 164 11.16 -3.37 10.40
C GLY A 164 11.85 -2.38 11.31
N GLU A 165 12.78 -1.62 10.74
CA GLU A 165 13.53 -0.58 11.42
C GLU A 165 13.01 0.82 11.06
N ILE A 166 13.24 1.77 11.95
CA ILE A 166 12.99 3.20 11.73
C ILE A 166 14.27 4.00 11.94
N GLU A 167 14.37 5.09 11.20
CA GLU A 167 15.46 6.06 11.29
C GLU A 167 14.92 7.50 11.24
N ASP A 168 15.75 8.44 11.71
CA ASP A 168 15.49 9.87 11.55
C ASP A 168 15.48 10.22 10.05
N ASP A 169 14.47 10.97 9.62
CA ASP A 169 14.37 11.40 8.23
C ASP A 169 15.18 12.68 7.91
N GLY A 170 15.86 13.24 8.91
CA GLY A 170 16.65 14.45 8.82
C GLY A 170 15.84 15.75 8.92
N THR A 171 14.52 15.65 9.10
CA THR A 171 13.59 16.79 9.25
C THR A 171 12.99 16.88 10.65
N GLY A 172 13.45 16.01 11.58
CA GLY A 172 12.87 15.88 12.92
C GLY A 172 11.66 14.96 12.97
N GLN A 173 11.44 14.16 11.91
CA GLN A 173 10.45 13.08 11.89
C GLN A 173 11.16 11.74 11.72
N VAL A 174 10.38 10.66 11.68
CA VAL A 174 10.92 9.32 11.42
C VAL A 174 10.37 8.75 10.13
N ARG A 175 11.16 7.86 9.55
CA ARG A 175 10.79 7.04 8.40
C ARG A 175 11.19 5.59 8.61
N ARG A 176 10.65 4.68 7.81
CA ARG A 176 11.14 3.29 7.75
C ARG A 176 12.53 3.27 7.13
N THR A 177 13.44 2.48 7.69
CA THR A 177 14.76 2.26 7.11
C THR A 177 14.60 1.46 5.81
N PRO A 178 15.12 1.95 4.66
CA PRO A 178 15.04 1.23 3.40
C PRO A 178 15.64 -0.18 3.50
N GLY A 179 14.96 -1.18 2.96
CA GLY A 179 15.38 -2.59 2.95
C GLY A 179 15.08 -3.36 4.24
N SER A 180 14.55 -2.71 5.28
CA SER A 180 14.34 -3.34 6.60
C SER A 180 12.93 -3.87 6.83
N THR A 181 11.95 -3.45 6.04
CA THR A 181 10.55 -3.77 6.30
C THR A 181 10.20 -5.13 5.72
N HIS A 182 9.85 -6.07 6.58
CA HIS A 182 9.28 -7.35 6.21
C HIS A 182 7.77 -7.35 6.41
N VAL A 183 7.05 -7.84 5.40
CA VAL A 183 5.59 -7.80 5.33
C VAL A 183 5.09 -9.19 5.00
N THR A 184 4.23 -9.73 5.87
CA THR A 184 3.66 -11.07 5.71
C THR A 184 2.17 -11.04 5.97
N GLY A 185 1.41 -11.91 5.31
CA GLY A 185 -0.01 -12.05 5.57
C GLY A 185 -0.78 -12.47 4.33
N THR A 186 -2.02 -11.99 4.21
CA THR A 186 -2.92 -12.40 3.14
C THR A 186 -3.63 -11.25 2.45
N ALA A 187 -3.88 -11.42 1.16
CA ALA A 187 -4.84 -10.67 0.37
C ALA A 187 -6.04 -11.56 0.04
N THR A 188 -7.24 -11.12 0.38
CA THR A 188 -8.49 -11.81 0.04
C THR A 188 -9.19 -11.08 -1.10
N SER A 189 -9.53 -11.80 -2.16
CA SER A 189 -10.24 -11.30 -3.35
C SER A 189 -11.26 -12.34 -3.79
N GLY A 190 -12.54 -11.96 -3.87
CA GLY A 190 -13.64 -12.92 -4.06
C GLY A 190 -13.61 -14.05 -3.03
N ASP A 191 -13.60 -15.30 -3.49
CA ASP A 191 -13.46 -16.50 -2.66
C ASP A 191 -11.99 -16.92 -2.43
N GLY A 192 -11.04 -16.21 -3.04
CA GLY A 192 -9.61 -16.51 -2.99
C GLY A 192 -8.88 -15.84 -1.84
N VAL A 193 -7.90 -16.56 -1.26
CA VAL A 193 -6.98 -16.05 -0.24
C VAL A 193 -5.56 -16.33 -0.70
N TYR A 194 -4.76 -15.28 -0.81
CA TYR A 194 -3.44 -15.29 -1.43
C TYR A 194 -2.38 -14.77 -0.46
N THR A 195 -1.21 -15.40 -0.48
CA THR A 195 -0.11 -15.06 0.44
C THR A 195 0.60 -13.80 -0.05
N VAL A 196 0.93 -12.93 0.89
CA VAL A 196 1.84 -11.80 0.69
C VAL A 196 3.06 -12.04 1.58
N ASP A 197 4.24 -12.04 0.98
CA ASP A 197 5.54 -12.10 1.67
C ASP A 197 6.55 -11.25 0.88
N VAL A 198 6.96 -10.12 1.46
CA VAL A 198 7.82 -9.13 0.80
C VAL A 198 8.77 -8.48 1.80
N THR A 199 9.99 -8.16 1.34
CA THR A 199 10.94 -7.30 2.06
C THR A 199 11.24 -6.02 1.26
N ARG A 200 11.20 -4.85 1.91
CA ARG A 200 11.35 -3.51 1.30
C ARG A 200 12.18 -2.55 2.12
#